data_AF-A0AAN6YQ35-F1
#
_entry.id   AF-A0AAN6YQ35-F1
#
_cell.length_a   1.000
_cell.length_b   1.000
_cell.length_c   1.000
_cell.angle_alpha   90.00
_cell.angle_beta   90.00
_cell.angle_gamma   90.00
#
_symmetry.space_group_name_H-M   'P 1'
#
loop_
_entity.id
_entity.type
_entity.pdbx_description
1 polymer ?
#
loop_
_entity_poly.entity_id
_entity_poly.type
_entity_poly.pdbx_seq_one_letter_code
_entity_poly.pdbx_strand_id
1 'polypeptide(L)'
;MDPGDLDIPLPRHLLKNAEEIALDFFQRVSENVYKALATDIGRKVSENVPVDLSISYPQWWTDAEKAKYYHIITRSFNLDLFPKLRHIFFVDELFASTSIHLHTSISDSSGGFETGQAVLVCETTAESAQTALYRFDEAQCTDTSPRLSLTQIGHHMKCRTGTSAVDEEFVRLISAKTTPEHAKLFREDQTTSRRIMSQFASIRSQFEGEHQRLGWPIHLPRDVEGPTTIKIDSNDLKQIFSRALKDFETLLEQQVQFLETHYNQSPKVLFVAGPFVFDAPYVLKRLESLGNWKSIKIHRLKDSVSISKGCVSHAVGIFGKRPESVVKLSHSYGVVQVDLSPPHQSVSRIQWLVDKGDPVFIDSACGQPRTTVKSLELIHNFQLDSPNQGTILTSILVFSSSDLSVRPIQVLNIDPRNDEIVNLDYNPADIPKSQVHKYDIKTTGRFFGKSYMNPTQGSLRLNLSVDSHLVKVELQSGEVILKEYVRRHR
;
A
#
# COMPACT_ATOMS: atom_id res chain seq x y z
N MET A 1 -22.69 25.29 -34.98
CA MET A 1 -22.47 23.85 -35.10
C MET A 1 -22.62 23.29 -33.70
N ASP A 2 -23.68 22.51 -33.48
CA ASP A 2 -23.89 21.80 -32.22
C ASP A 2 -22.76 20.78 -32.01
N PRO A 3 -22.29 20.58 -30.77
CA PRO A 3 -21.20 19.66 -30.44
C PRO A 3 -21.67 18.19 -30.42
N GLY A 4 -22.59 17.81 -31.30
CA GLY A 4 -23.32 16.54 -31.26
C GLY A 4 -22.92 15.47 -32.28
N ASP A 5 -22.09 15.76 -33.30
CA ASP A 5 -21.92 14.85 -34.45
C ASP A 5 -20.47 14.54 -34.83
N LEU A 6 -19.67 14.09 -33.86
CA LEU A 6 -18.42 13.36 -34.16
C LEU A 6 -18.29 12.15 -33.24
N ASP A 7 -19.11 11.12 -33.53
CA ASP A 7 -18.95 9.75 -33.03
C ASP A 7 -17.73 9.07 -33.69
N ILE A 8 -16.54 9.67 -33.53
CA ILE A 8 -15.29 8.98 -33.82
C ILE A 8 -14.96 8.19 -32.55
N PRO A 9 -15.09 6.84 -32.55
CA PRO A 9 -14.73 6.06 -31.36
C PRO A 9 -13.27 6.34 -31.04
N LEU A 10 -13.04 6.96 -29.89
CA LEU A 10 -11.71 7.24 -29.39
C LEU A 10 -10.89 5.94 -29.44
N PRO A 11 -9.67 5.95 -30.00
CA PRO A 11 -8.82 4.76 -30.02
C PRO A 11 -8.75 4.12 -28.63
N ARG A 12 -8.91 2.79 -28.54
CA ARG A 12 -8.93 2.06 -27.25
C ARG A 12 -7.78 2.41 -26.32
N HIS A 13 -6.60 2.74 -26.85
CA HIS A 13 -5.45 3.13 -26.04
C HIS A 13 -5.62 4.46 -25.28
N LEU A 14 -6.54 5.33 -25.72
CA LEU A 14 -6.90 6.58 -25.04
C LEU A 14 -8.02 6.40 -24.00
N LEU A 15 -8.70 5.25 -24.01
CA LEU A 15 -9.80 4.92 -23.10
C LEU A 15 -9.36 3.99 -21.95
N LYS A 16 -8.07 3.64 -21.88
CA LYS A 16 -7.59 2.68 -20.88
C LYS A 16 -7.59 3.28 -19.49
N ASN A 17 -8.16 2.56 -18.53
CA ASN A 17 -8.01 2.91 -17.12
C ASN A 17 -6.63 2.46 -16.60
N ALA A 18 -6.28 2.86 -15.37
CA ALA A 18 -4.99 2.56 -14.77
C ALA A 18 -4.72 1.04 -14.64
N GLU A 19 -5.74 0.23 -14.36
CA GLU A 19 -5.62 -1.22 -14.22
C GLU A 19 -5.31 -1.88 -15.58
N GLU A 20 -5.93 -1.40 -16.67
CA GLU A 20 -5.66 -1.87 -18.03
C GLU A 20 -4.26 -1.49 -18.51
N ILE A 21 -3.78 -0.29 -18.17
CA ILE A 21 -2.40 0.14 -18.48
C ILE A 21 -1.40 -0.74 -17.72
N ALA A 22 -1.64 -1.00 -16.44
CA ALA A 22 -0.79 -1.89 -15.64
C ALA A 22 -0.81 -3.32 -16.20
N LEU A 23 -1.96 -3.83 -16.60
CA LEU A 23 -2.10 -5.15 -17.23
C LEU A 23 -1.27 -5.27 -18.51
N ASP A 24 -1.36 -4.30 -19.43
CA ASP A 24 -0.52 -4.29 -20.65
C ASP A 24 0.98 -4.33 -20.32
N PHE A 25 1.39 -3.55 -19.31
CA PHE A 25 2.77 -3.48 -18.87
C PHE A 25 3.24 -4.85 -18.36
N PHE A 26 2.50 -5.46 -17.44
CA PHE A 26 2.87 -6.76 -16.87
C PHE A 26 2.76 -7.91 -17.87
N GLN A 27 1.86 -7.84 -18.84
CA GLN A 27 1.83 -8.80 -19.95
C GLN A 27 3.17 -8.77 -20.71
N ARG A 28 3.67 -7.60 -21.08
CA ARG A 28 5.00 -7.46 -21.72
C ARG A 28 6.13 -7.97 -20.83
N VAL A 29 6.09 -7.68 -19.54
CA VAL A 29 7.08 -8.21 -18.58
C VAL A 29 7.04 -9.74 -18.56
N SER A 30 5.86 -10.34 -18.46
CA SER A 30 5.67 -11.79 -18.40
C SER A 30 6.16 -12.50 -19.66
N GLU A 31 5.90 -11.94 -20.85
CA GLU A 31 6.40 -12.45 -22.13
C GLU A 31 7.92 -12.39 -22.21
N ASN A 32 8.53 -11.29 -21.75
CA ASN A 32 9.97 -11.13 -21.75
C ASN A 32 10.65 -12.09 -20.77
N VAL A 33 10.07 -12.29 -19.58
CA VAL A 33 10.53 -13.28 -18.60
C VAL A 33 10.42 -14.69 -19.16
N TYR A 34 9.30 -15.04 -19.78
CA TYR A 34 9.12 -16.35 -20.42
C TYR A 34 10.15 -16.59 -21.53
N LYS A 35 10.37 -15.59 -22.40
CA LYS A 35 11.39 -15.67 -23.46
C LYS A 35 12.80 -15.83 -22.89
N ALA A 36 13.14 -15.08 -21.84
CA ALA A 36 14.43 -15.19 -21.17
C ALA A 36 14.62 -16.60 -20.59
N LEU A 37 13.65 -17.12 -19.82
CA LEU A 37 13.70 -18.48 -19.29
C LEU A 37 13.81 -19.54 -20.40
N ALA A 38 12.99 -19.45 -21.45
CA ALA A 38 13.04 -20.39 -22.56
C ALA A 38 14.39 -20.38 -23.29
N THR A 39 15.08 -19.23 -23.29
CA THR A 39 16.42 -19.07 -23.88
C THR A 39 17.51 -19.61 -22.95
N ASP A 40 17.45 -19.28 -21.66
CA ASP A 40 18.53 -19.55 -20.70
C ASP A 40 18.53 -21.00 -20.20
N ILE A 41 17.37 -21.55 -19.87
CA ILE A 41 17.21 -22.93 -19.35
C ILE A 41 16.63 -23.90 -20.38
N GLY A 42 16.18 -23.39 -21.53
CA GLY A 42 15.57 -24.17 -22.59
C GLY A 42 14.06 -24.34 -22.44
N ARG A 43 13.34 -24.20 -23.55
CA ARG A 43 11.86 -24.24 -23.61
C ARG A 43 11.22 -25.46 -22.94
N LYS A 44 11.79 -26.65 -23.14
CA LYS A 44 11.27 -27.88 -22.52
C LYS A 44 11.36 -27.85 -21.00
N VAL A 45 12.38 -27.20 -20.44
CA VAL A 45 12.56 -27.09 -18.99
C VAL A 45 11.60 -26.03 -18.45
N SER A 46 11.49 -24.87 -19.10
CA SER A 46 10.59 -23.80 -18.67
C SER A 46 9.11 -24.20 -18.67
N GLU A 47 8.68 -25.09 -19.56
CA GLU A 47 7.29 -25.58 -19.61
C GLU A 47 6.98 -26.66 -18.55
N ASN A 48 8.00 -27.30 -17.96
CA ASN A 48 7.83 -28.45 -17.07
C ASN A 48 8.27 -28.20 -15.63
N VAL A 49 9.12 -27.19 -15.39
CA VAL A 49 9.60 -26.87 -14.04
C VAL A 49 8.57 -26.03 -13.29
N PRO A 50 8.22 -26.38 -12.04
CA PRO A 50 7.35 -25.56 -11.22
C PRO A 50 7.89 -24.15 -11.00
N VAL A 51 7.03 -23.16 -11.23
CA VAL A 51 7.33 -21.75 -11.07
C VAL A 51 6.59 -21.22 -9.85
N ASP A 52 7.31 -20.47 -9.03
CA ASP A 52 6.75 -19.73 -7.91
C ASP A 52 6.98 -18.24 -8.18
N LEU A 53 6.00 -17.39 -7.87
CA LEU A 53 6.06 -15.95 -8.12
C LEU A 53 6.12 -15.21 -6.78
N SER A 54 7.06 -14.28 -6.66
CA SER A 54 7.18 -13.38 -5.51
C SER A 54 6.90 -11.96 -5.96
N ILE A 55 5.93 -11.32 -5.32
CA ILE A 55 5.40 -10.01 -5.69
C ILE A 55 5.75 -9.05 -4.56
N SER A 56 6.51 -8.00 -4.89
CA SER A 56 6.75 -6.91 -3.94
C SER A 56 5.54 -6.00 -3.86
N TYR A 57 5.29 -5.41 -2.69
CA TYR A 57 4.28 -4.37 -2.54
C TYR A 57 4.73 -3.27 -1.58
N PRO A 58 4.30 -2.01 -1.80
CA PRO A 58 4.50 -0.93 -0.86
C PRO A 58 3.71 -1.17 0.43
N GLN A 59 4.35 -0.99 1.57
CA GLN A 59 3.77 -1.37 2.86
C GLN A 59 2.45 -0.70 3.23
N TRP A 60 2.24 0.51 2.71
CA TRP A 60 1.05 1.33 2.95
C TRP A 60 -0.17 0.86 2.13
N TRP A 61 -0.01 -0.11 1.23
CA TRP A 61 -1.12 -0.66 0.49
C TRP A 61 -2.11 -1.39 1.39
N THR A 62 -3.37 -1.05 1.20
CA THR A 62 -4.53 -1.78 1.70
C THR A 62 -4.62 -3.16 1.04
N ASP A 63 -5.35 -4.07 1.67
CA ASP A 63 -5.58 -5.39 1.08
C ASP A 63 -6.39 -5.33 -0.23
N ALA A 64 -7.22 -4.29 -0.41
CA ALA A 64 -7.92 -4.03 -1.67
C ALA A 64 -6.95 -3.67 -2.81
N GLU A 65 -5.96 -2.81 -2.55
CA GLU A 65 -4.93 -2.48 -3.53
C GLU A 65 -4.07 -3.69 -3.88
N LYS A 66 -3.68 -4.50 -2.88
CA LYS A 66 -2.98 -5.76 -3.13
C LYS A 66 -3.83 -6.76 -3.90
N ALA A 67 -5.14 -6.82 -3.67
CA ALA A 67 -6.06 -7.69 -4.40
C ALA A 67 -6.16 -7.29 -5.87
N LYS A 68 -6.32 -6.00 -6.16
CA LYS A 68 -6.26 -5.48 -7.53
C LYS A 68 -4.94 -5.83 -8.21
N TYR A 69 -3.83 -5.65 -7.50
CA TYR A 69 -2.51 -5.97 -8.02
C TYR A 69 -2.34 -7.47 -8.28
N TYR A 70 -2.81 -8.33 -7.37
CA TYR A 70 -2.85 -9.78 -7.56
C TYR A 70 -3.59 -10.18 -8.83
N HIS A 71 -4.75 -9.58 -9.10
CA HIS A 71 -5.53 -9.87 -10.31
C HIS A 71 -4.80 -9.44 -11.58
N ILE A 72 -4.16 -8.27 -11.58
CA ILE A 72 -3.34 -7.80 -12.70
C ILE A 72 -2.19 -8.77 -12.96
N ILE A 73 -1.47 -9.16 -11.90
CA ILE A 73 -0.30 -10.04 -12.01
C ILE A 73 -0.71 -11.44 -12.46
N THR A 74 -1.76 -12.04 -11.89
CA THR A 74 -2.21 -13.40 -12.27
C THR A 74 -2.79 -13.49 -13.68
N ARG A 75 -3.37 -12.40 -14.20
CA ARG A 75 -3.78 -12.31 -15.60
C ARG A 75 -2.60 -12.17 -16.56
N SER A 76 -1.51 -11.56 -16.09
CA SER A 76 -0.29 -11.36 -16.87
C SER A 76 0.59 -12.63 -16.87
N PHE A 77 0.92 -13.13 -15.68
CA PHE A 77 1.64 -14.38 -15.46
C PHE A 77 0.65 -15.56 -15.41
N ASN A 78 -0.06 -15.76 -16.51
CA ASN A 78 -1.10 -16.78 -16.63
C ASN A 78 -0.53 -18.18 -16.89
N LEU A 79 -1.41 -19.18 -16.85
CA LEU A 79 -1.06 -20.59 -17.05
C LEU A 79 -0.71 -20.94 -18.51
N ASP A 80 -1.00 -20.06 -19.47
CA ASP A 80 -0.61 -20.30 -20.87
C ASP A 80 0.90 -20.08 -21.05
N LEU A 81 1.45 -19.02 -20.42
CA LEU A 81 2.90 -18.76 -20.40
C LEU A 81 3.62 -19.57 -19.31
N PHE A 82 3.00 -19.76 -18.14
CA PHE A 82 3.60 -20.42 -16.99
C PHE A 82 2.71 -21.57 -16.50
N PRO A 83 2.63 -22.70 -17.25
CA PRO A 83 1.68 -23.79 -16.96
C PRO A 83 1.93 -24.50 -15.64
N LYS A 84 3.11 -24.29 -15.03
CA LYS A 84 3.49 -24.86 -13.73
C LYS A 84 3.61 -23.80 -12.64
N LEU A 85 2.95 -22.63 -12.78
CA LEU A 85 2.83 -21.65 -11.71
C LEU A 85 2.04 -22.24 -10.53
N ARG A 86 2.66 -22.32 -9.33
CA ARG A 86 2.04 -22.95 -8.15
C ARG A 86 1.73 -21.97 -7.03
N HIS A 87 2.74 -21.20 -6.62
CA HIS A 87 2.66 -20.36 -5.44
C HIS A 87 2.91 -18.90 -5.80
N ILE A 88 2.15 -18.04 -5.15
CA ILE A 88 2.31 -16.59 -5.26
C ILE A 88 2.53 -16.05 -3.85
N PHE A 89 3.63 -15.34 -3.65
CA PHE A 89 4.02 -14.74 -2.38
C PHE A 89 3.93 -13.23 -2.49
N PHE A 90 3.48 -12.57 -1.42
CA PHE A 90 3.55 -11.13 -1.28
C PHE A 90 4.62 -10.81 -0.26
N VAL A 91 5.56 -9.94 -0.64
CA VAL A 91 6.66 -9.51 0.21
C VAL A 91 6.67 -8.00 0.27
N ASP A 92 6.77 -7.46 1.48
CA ASP A 92 6.89 -6.03 1.68
C ASP A 92 8.22 -5.50 1.09
N GLU A 93 8.17 -4.39 0.36
CA GLU A 93 9.33 -3.80 -0.33
C GLU A 93 10.45 -3.35 0.62
N LEU A 94 10.07 -2.67 1.71
CA LEU A 94 11.01 -2.21 2.73
C LEU A 94 11.65 -3.40 3.42
N PHE A 95 10.85 -4.40 3.79
CA PHE A 95 11.34 -5.63 4.38
C PHE A 95 12.30 -6.37 3.46
N ALA A 96 11.93 -6.58 2.19
CA ALA A 96 12.74 -7.27 1.19
C ALA A 96 14.11 -6.60 0.99
N SER A 97 14.11 -5.28 0.76
CA SER A 97 15.33 -4.52 0.54
C SER A 97 16.23 -4.52 1.79
N THR A 98 15.64 -4.40 2.98
CA THR A 98 16.37 -4.42 4.25
C THR A 98 17.02 -5.76 4.53
N SER A 99 16.31 -6.88 4.32
CA SER A 99 16.86 -8.21 4.58
C SER A 99 18.10 -8.50 3.73
N ILE A 100 18.08 -8.12 2.44
CA ILE A 100 19.25 -8.25 1.56
C ILE A 100 20.43 -7.47 2.12
N HIS A 101 20.21 -6.21 2.50
CA HIS A 101 21.31 -5.34 2.91
C HIS A 101 21.90 -5.73 4.26
N LEU A 102 21.06 -6.14 5.20
CA LEU A 102 21.53 -6.72 6.46
C LEU A 102 22.34 -7.97 6.22
N HIS A 103 21.88 -8.87 5.35
CA HIS A 103 22.64 -10.07 5.01
C HIS A 103 24.01 -9.76 4.40
N THR A 104 24.08 -8.82 3.46
CA THR A 104 25.37 -8.36 2.91
C THR A 104 26.25 -7.70 3.98
N SER A 105 25.67 -6.86 4.84
CA SER A 105 26.42 -6.12 5.86
C SER A 105 26.99 -7.03 6.95
N ILE A 106 26.27 -8.10 7.29
CA ILE A 106 26.71 -9.12 8.25
C ILE A 106 27.81 -10.00 7.62
N SER A 107 27.64 -10.39 6.36
CA SER A 107 28.63 -11.20 5.63
C SER A 107 29.97 -10.48 5.48
N ASP A 108 29.94 -9.16 5.28
CA ASP A 108 31.14 -8.34 5.08
C ASP A 108 31.89 -7.97 6.37
N SER A 109 31.52 -8.54 7.53
CA SER A 109 32.16 -8.29 8.85
C SER A 109 32.23 -6.82 9.30
N SER A 110 31.56 -5.92 8.59
CA SER A 110 31.69 -4.46 8.72
C SER A 110 30.61 -3.80 9.60
N GLY A 111 29.71 -4.61 10.17
CA GLY A 111 28.70 -4.16 11.13
C GLY A 111 28.28 -5.27 12.07
N GLY A 112 28.76 -5.22 13.32
CA GLY A 112 28.19 -6.00 14.41
C GLY A 112 26.78 -5.50 14.70
N PHE A 113 25.76 -6.17 14.17
CA PHE A 113 24.37 -5.97 14.59
C PHE A 113 24.13 -6.82 15.83
N GLU A 114 23.75 -6.17 16.91
CA GLU A 114 23.45 -6.84 18.18
C GLU A 114 21.98 -7.28 18.21
N THR A 115 21.69 -8.46 18.76
CA THR A 115 20.31 -8.86 19.04
C THR A 115 19.63 -7.81 19.91
N GLY A 116 18.41 -7.44 19.56
CA GLY A 116 17.63 -6.38 20.19
C GLY A 116 17.91 -4.98 19.64
N GLN A 117 18.88 -4.80 18.74
CA GLN A 117 19.19 -3.50 18.16
C GLN A 117 18.07 -3.03 17.23
N ALA A 118 17.65 -1.78 17.44
CA ALA A 118 16.72 -1.09 16.54
C ALA A 118 17.44 -0.53 15.32
N VAL A 119 16.82 -0.71 14.16
CA VAL A 119 17.28 -0.28 12.85
C VAL A 119 16.15 0.51 12.20
N LEU A 120 16.48 1.71 11.74
CA LEU A 120 15.58 2.52 10.92
C LEU A 120 15.89 2.26 9.45
N VAL A 121 14.86 2.00 8.67
CA VAL A 121 14.97 1.83 7.22
C VAL A 121 14.17 2.94 6.58
N CYS A 122 14.75 3.58 5.57
CA CYS A 122 14.10 4.56 4.75
C CYS A 122 14.23 4.17 3.27
N GLU A 123 13.13 4.25 2.55
CA GLU A 123 13.12 4.19 1.10
C GLU A 123 12.54 5.47 0.53
N THR A 124 13.20 5.99 -0.49
CA THR A 124 12.84 7.23 -1.16
C THR A 124 12.47 6.96 -2.61
N THR A 125 11.31 7.45 -3.04
CA THR A 125 10.87 7.41 -4.43
C THR A 125 11.01 8.80 -5.06
N ALA A 126 10.54 8.95 -6.28
CA ALA A 126 10.46 10.27 -6.91
C ALA A 126 9.49 11.22 -6.19
N GLU A 127 8.50 10.70 -5.46
CA GLU A 127 7.37 11.49 -4.92
C GLU A 127 7.20 11.40 -3.41
N SER A 128 7.84 10.42 -2.76
CA SER A 128 7.70 10.24 -1.32
C SER A 128 8.93 9.60 -0.70
N ALA A 129 9.05 9.71 0.62
CA ALA A 129 9.89 8.83 1.42
C ALA A 129 9.01 8.08 2.41
N GLN A 130 9.37 6.81 2.63
CA GLN A 130 8.74 5.95 3.61
C GLN A 130 9.79 5.43 4.59
N THR A 131 9.39 5.21 5.83
CA THR A 131 10.26 4.63 6.86
C THR A 131 9.58 3.52 7.62
N ALA A 132 10.38 2.54 8.02
CA ALA A 132 10.00 1.45 8.89
C ALA A 132 11.05 1.24 9.98
N LEU A 133 10.58 0.83 11.15
CA LEU A 133 11.41 0.48 12.29
C LEU A 133 11.42 -1.04 12.50
N TYR A 134 12.61 -1.61 12.48
CA TYR A 134 12.83 -3.02 12.72
C TYR A 134 13.73 -3.22 13.93
N ARG A 135 13.52 -4.32 14.64
CA ARG A 135 14.41 -4.85 15.67
C ARG A 135 15.05 -6.12 15.15
N PHE A 136 16.35 -6.23 15.38
CA PHE A 136 17.10 -7.43 15.05
C PHE A 136 16.85 -8.52 16.10
N ASP A 137 16.11 -9.57 15.73
CA ASP A 137 15.65 -10.62 16.65
C ASP A 137 16.47 -11.90 16.46
N GLU A 138 17.79 -11.82 16.64
CA GLU A 138 18.75 -12.93 16.60
C GLU A 138 18.89 -13.64 15.23
N ALA A 139 20.13 -13.94 14.85
CA ALA A 139 20.39 -14.82 13.72
C ALA A 139 20.31 -16.27 14.20
N GLN A 140 19.29 -17.03 13.79
CA GLN A 140 19.33 -18.48 13.99
C GLN A 140 20.39 -19.06 13.05
N CYS A 141 21.59 -19.29 13.59
CA CYS A 141 22.64 -20.05 12.90
C CYS A 141 22.21 -21.51 12.84
N THR A 142 21.66 -21.93 11.70
CA THR A 142 21.68 -23.34 11.32
C THR A 142 22.99 -23.61 10.59
N ASP A 143 23.50 -24.84 10.63
CA ASP A 143 24.77 -25.26 10.01
C ASP A 143 24.90 -24.94 8.50
N THR A 144 23.84 -24.44 7.86
CA THR A 144 23.77 -24.16 6.43
C THR A 144 23.50 -22.71 6.05
N SER A 145 22.97 -21.85 6.94
CA SER A 145 22.78 -20.41 6.70
C SER A 145 22.36 -19.65 7.98
N PRO A 146 22.89 -18.43 8.24
CA PRO A 146 22.38 -17.55 9.27
C PRO A 146 21.00 -17.02 8.86
N ARG A 147 19.95 -17.42 9.59
CA ARG A 147 18.59 -16.91 9.36
C ARG A 147 18.42 -15.61 10.14
N LEU A 148 18.43 -14.49 9.42
CA LEU A 148 18.14 -13.19 9.99
C LEU A 148 16.64 -13.08 10.29
N SER A 149 16.30 -12.78 11.54
CA SER A 149 14.94 -12.43 11.92
C SER A 149 14.85 -10.94 12.21
N LEU A 150 13.86 -10.28 11.59
CA LEU A 150 13.55 -8.88 11.82
C LEU A 150 12.10 -8.79 12.27
N THR A 151 11.88 -8.13 13.40
CA THR A 151 10.54 -7.82 13.88
C THR A 151 10.30 -6.34 13.70
N GLN A 152 9.20 -6.01 13.05
CA GLN A 152 8.78 -4.62 12.96
C GLN A 152 8.31 -4.14 14.34
N ILE A 153 8.92 -3.07 14.87
CA ILE A 153 8.63 -2.54 16.21
C ILE A 153 8.02 -1.13 16.20
N GLY A 154 7.93 -0.47 15.04
CA GLY A 154 7.32 0.85 14.92
C GLY A 154 6.35 0.94 13.75
N HIS A 155 5.62 2.05 13.70
CA HIS A 155 4.67 2.31 12.63
C HIS A 155 5.37 2.78 11.36
N HIS A 156 4.76 2.45 10.23
CA HIS A 156 5.15 3.02 8.95
C HIS A 156 4.76 4.47 8.89
N MET A 157 5.70 5.28 8.41
CA MET A 157 5.46 6.69 8.18
C MET A 157 5.84 7.01 6.76
N LYS A 158 5.08 7.93 6.16
CA LYS A 158 5.29 8.43 4.80
C LYS A 158 5.22 9.94 4.82
N CYS A 159 6.09 10.59 4.05
CA CYS A 159 6.02 12.01 3.77
C CYS A 159 6.14 12.25 2.26
N ARG A 160 5.65 13.42 1.83
CA ARG A 160 5.88 13.91 0.47
C ARG A 160 7.27 14.54 0.42
N THR A 161 8.17 13.91 -0.30
CA THR A 161 9.54 14.37 -0.55
C THR A 161 10.04 13.64 -1.79
N GLY A 162 11.29 13.80 -2.22
CA GLY A 162 11.80 13.13 -3.41
C GLY A 162 12.25 14.10 -4.49
N THR A 163 12.60 13.55 -5.65
CA THR A 163 13.02 14.35 -6.81
C THR A 163 11.94 15.33 -7.24
N SER A 164 10.67 14.91 -7.23
CA SER A 164 9.53 15.75 -7.60
C SER A 164 9.33 16.93 -6.64
N ALA A 165 9.56 16.74 -5.34
CA ALA A 165 9.47 17.84 -4.37
C ALA A 165 10.58 18.87 -4.58
N VAL A 166 11.80 18.42 -4.91
CA VAL A 166 12.91 19.32 -5.28
C VAL A 166 12.60 20.05 -6.59
N ASP A 167 12.01 19.35 -7.55
CA ASP A 167 11.61 19.91 -8.84
C ASP A 167 10.52 20.99 -8.66
N GLU A 168 9.52 20.76 -7.81
CA GLU A 168 8.51 21.77 -7.47
C GLU A 168 9.10 23.04 -6.84
N GLU A 169 10.05 22.89 -5.91
CA GLU A 169 10.73 24.04 -5.31
C GLU A 169 11.61 24.78 -6.32
N PHE A 170 12.22 24.06 -7.26
CA PHE A 170 12.94 24.66 -8.37
C PHE A 170 12.00 25.47 -9.29
N VAL A 171 10.82 24.95 -9.62
CA VAL A 171 9.82 25.69 -10.40
C VAL A 171 9.40 26.97 -9.70
N ARG A 172 9.22 26.93 -8.37
CA ARG A 172 8.93 28.14 -7.57
C ARG A 172 10.08 29.14 -7.62
N LEU A 173 11.32 28.68 -7.51
CA LEU A 173 12.50 29.54 -7.61
C LEU A 173 12.58 30.22 -8.98
N ILE A 174 12.43 29.46 -10.06
CA ILE A 174 12.45 30.00 -11.43
C ILE A 174 11.34 31.01 -11.63
N SER A 175 10.12 30.71 -11.17
CA SER A 175 8.99 31.63 -11.27
C SER A 175 9.24 32.95 -10.52
N ALA A 176 10.04 32.93 -9.44
CA ALA A 176 10.43 34.13 -8.71
C ALA A 176 11.61 34.90 -9.33
N LYS A 177 12.50 34.23 -10.06
CA LYS A 177 13.69 34.83 -10.70
C LYS A 177 13.45 35.26 -12.16
N THR A 178 12.29 34.98 -12.73
CA THR A 178 11.97 35.24 -14.14
C THR A 178 10.78 36.18 -14.29
N THR A 179 10.52 36.61 -15.51
CA THR A 179 9.32 37.40 -15.83
C THR A 179 8.06 36.51 -15.81
N PRO A 180 6.87 37.08 -15.59
CA PRO A 180 5.61 36.34 -15.62
C PRO A 180 5.40 35.54 -16.93
N GLU A 181 5.89 36.04 -18.05
CA GLU A 181 5.81 35.43 -19.38
C GLU A 181 6.65 34.14 -19.45
N HIS A 182 7.87 34.17 -18.90
CA HIS A 182 8.71 32.97 -18.78
C HIS A 182 8.06 31.92 -17.86
N ALA A 183 7.51 32.36 -16.72
CA ALA A 183 6.81 31.47 -15.80
C ALA A 183 5.52 30.89 -16.41
N LYS A 184 4.87 31.62 -17.32
CA LYS A 184 3.71 31.14 -18.08
C LYS A 184 4.13 30.08 -19.11
N LEU A 185 5.17 30.36 -19.91
CA LEU A 185 5.72 29.38 -20.86
C LEU A 185 6.13 28.08 -20.17
N PHE A 186 6.79 28.17 -19.02
CA PHE A 186 7.20 26.97 -18.28
C PHE A 186 6.02 26.10 -17.82
N ARG A 187 4.84 26.71 -17.57
CA ARG A 187 3.62 26.01 -17.15
C ARG A 187 2.81 25.46 -18.33
N GLU A 188 2.79 26.18 -19.45
CA GLU A 188 1.92 25.87 -20.58
C GLU A 188 2.63 25.06 -21.69
N ASP A 189 3.94 25.26 -21.89
CA ASP A 189 4.74 24.52 -22.89
C ASP A 189 5.53 23.37 -22.25
N GLN A 190 5.04 22.15 -22.45
CA GLN A 190 5.70 20.93 -21.97
C GLN A 190 7.10 20.73 -22.54
N THR A 191 7.39 21.21 -23.76
CA THR A 191 8.70 21.02 -24.40
C THR A 191 9.75 21.89 -23.72
N THR A 192 9.43 23.18 -23.54
CA THR A 192 10.26 24.12 -22.78
C THR A 192 10.45 23.65 -21.34
N SER A 193 9.36 23.22 -20.69
CA SER A 193 9.39 22.70 -19.33
C SER A 193 10.36 21.51 -19.21
N ARG A 194 10.22 20.48 -20.07
CA ARG A 194 11.12 19.31 -20.09
C ARG A 194 12.58 19.70 -20.32
N ARG A 195 12.86 20.64 -21.22
CA ARG A 195 14.23 21.10 -21.50
C ARG A 195 14.86 21.80 -20.30
N ILE A 196 14.12 22.67 -19.61
CA ILE A 196 14.60 23.37 -18.42
C ILE A 196 14.79 22.39 -17.26
N MET A 197 13.83 21.49 -17.04
CA MET A 197 13.92 20.43 -16.02
C MET A 197 15.10 19.50 -16.26
N SER A 198 15.39 19.15 -17.51
CA SER A 198 16.57 18.33 -17.86
C SER A 198 17.89 19.05 -17.52
N GLN A 199 17.99 20.36 -17.73
CA GLN A 199 19.16 21.14 -17.33
C GLN A 199 19.29 21.17 -15.80
N PHE A 200 18.18 21.40 -15.09
CA PHE A 200 18.17 21.39 -13.63
C PHE A 200 18.54 20.03 -13.05
N ALA A 201 18.05 18.92 -13.62
CA ALA A 201 18.40 17.58 -13.19
C ALA A 201 19.92 17.34 -13.19
N SER A 202 20.64 17.85 -14.20
CA SER A 202 22.11 17.78 -14.25
C SER A 202 22.79 18.61 -13.18
N ILE A 203 22.23 19.77 -12.80
CA ILE A 203 22.78 20.61 -11.73
C ILE A 203 22.53 19.92 -10.37
N ARG A 204 21.31 19.43 -10.17
CA ARG A 204 20.87 18.71 -8.97
C ARG A 204 21.74 17.48 -8.69
N SER A 205 22.05 16.69 -9.73
CA SER A 205 22.85 15.46 -9.58
C SER A 205 24.32 15.69 -9.26
N GLN A 206 24.82 16.90 -9.49
CA GLN A 206 26.20 17.29 -9.17
C GLN A 206 26.31 18.02 -7.83
N PHE A 207 25.18 18.41 -7.23
CA PHE A 207 25.20 19.22 -6.02
C PHE A 207 25.47 18.37 -4.78
N GLU A 208 26.52 18.74 -4.05
CA GLU A 208 26.88 18.09 -2.78
C GLU A 208 26.94 19.06 -1.59
N GLY A 209 26.34 20.26 -1.68
CA GLY A 209 26.23 21.19 -0.54
C GLY A 209 27.36 22.19 -0.35
N GLU A 210 28.45 22.06 -1.10
CA GLU A 210 29.61 22.96 -1.04
C GLU A 210 29.55 24.06 -2.10
N HIS A 211 30.46 25.04 -2.00
CA HIS A 211 30.68 26.06 -3.03
C HIS A 211 31.38 25.43 -4.25
N GLN A 212 30.70 24.52 -4.91
CA GLN A 212 31.16 23.90 -6.14
C GLN A 212 30.80 24.80 -7.32
N ARG A 213 31.60 24.76 -8.38
CA ARG A 213 31.19 25.29 -9.68
C ARG A 213 30.07 24.38 -10.21
N LEU A 214 28.86 24.65 -9.73
CA LEU A 214 27.64 24.00 -10.20
C LEU A 214 27.49 24.28 -11.71
N GLY A 215 26.88 23.34 -12.42
CA GLY A 215 26.83 23.29 -13.89
C GLY A 215 26.40 24.59 -14.59
N TRP A 216 26.51 24.57 -15.92
CA TRP A 216 26.19 25.66 -16.84
C TRP A 216 24.85 26.37 -16.50
N PRO A 217 24.75 27.69 -16.74
CA PRO A 217 23.53 28.44 -16.47
C PRO A 217 22.32 27.81 -17.18
N ILE A 218 21.15 27.89 -16.57
CA ILE A 218 19.92 27.41 -17.20
C ILE A 218 19.52 28.36 -18.30
N HIS A 219 19.46 27.85 -19.52
CA HIS A 219 19.04 28.61 -20.69
C HIS A 219 17.52 28.66 -20.80
N LEU A 220 16.98 29.87 -20.86
CA LEU A 220 15.57 30.14 -21.11
C LEU A 220 15.30 30.31 -22.61
N PRO A 221 14.03 30.15 -23.05
CA PRO A 221 13.60 30.53 -24.40
C PRO A 221 14.01 31.99 -24.71
N ARG A 222 14.40 32.27 -25.96
CA ARG A 222 14.86 33.62 -26.38
C ARG A 222 13.73 34.48 -26.93
N ASP A 223 12.60 33.85 -27.14
CA ASP A 223 11.37 34.31 -27.77
C ASP A 223 10.46 35.07 -26.78
N VAL A 224 10.90 35.24 -25.54
CA VAL A 224 10.21 36.02 -24.49
C VAL A 224 11.13 37.10 -23.94
N GLU A 225 10.55 38.27 -23.69
CA GLU A 225 11.26 39.39 -23.08
C GLU A 225 11.73 39.04 -21.66
N GLY A 226 13.02 39.18 -21.39
CA GLY A 226 13.61 38.87 -20.09
C GLY A 226 15.00 38.24 -20.16
N PRO A 227 15.48 37.65 -19.04
CA PRO A 227 16.81 37.05 -18.98
C PRO A 227 16.88 35.78 -19.84
N THR A 228 17.84 35.69 -20.75
CA THR A 228 18.05 34.49 -21.56
C THR A 228 18.70 33.33 -20.79
N THR A 229 19.23 33.61 -19.60
CA THR A 229 19.91 32.66 -18.74
C THR A 229 19.67 32.95 -17.27
N ILE A 230 19.50 31.91 -16.47
CA ILE A 230 19.40 32.00 -15.01
C ILE A 230 20.59 31.27 -14.41
N LYS A 231 21.28 31.95 -13.50
CA LYS A 231 22.31 31.34 -12.68
C LYS A 231 21.69 30.85 -11.37
N ILE A 232 21.90 29.57 -11.08
CA ILE A 232 21.57 28.96 -9.79
C ILE A 232 22.86 28.85 -9.00
N ASP A 233 22.88 29.41 -7.80
CA ASP A 233 24.03 29.28 -6.89
C ASP A 233 23.81 28.22 -5.81
N SER A 234 24.83 27.98 -4.99
CA SER A 234 24.75 27.01 -3.90
C SER A 234 23.69 27.37 -2.85
N ASN A 235 23.39 28.66 -2.63
CA ASN A 235 22.40 29.09 -1.65
C ASN A 235 20.97 28.80 -2.14
N ASP A 236 20.72 29.05 -3.43
CA ASP A 236 19.47 28.67 -4.09
C ASP A 236 19.20 27.17 -3.92
N LEU A 237 20.19 26.32 -4.23
CA LEU A 237 20.05 24.86 -4.09
C LEU A 237 19.84 24.44 -2.63
N LYS A 238 20.60 25.01 -1.69
CA LYS A 238 20.37 24.75 -0.25
C LYS A 238 18.95 25.09 0.17
N GLN A 239 18.39 26.20 -0.32
CA GLN A 239 17.03 26.59 0.00
C GLN A 239 15.99 25.64 -0.62
N ILE A 240 16.17 25.27 -1.90
CA ILE A 240 15.32 24.28 -2.59
C ILE A 240 15.30 22.97 -1.80
N PHE A 241 16.49 22.41 -1.52
CA PHE A 241 16.59 21.14 -0.81
C PHE A 241 16.09 21.24 0.64
N SER A 242 16.39 22.32 1.36
CA SER A 242 15.93 22.49 2.74
C SER A 242 14.40 22.47 2.83
N ARG A 243 13.69 23.06 1.86
CA ARG A 243 12.23 23.01 1.82
C ARG A 243 11.73 21.62 1.45
N ALA A 244 12.32 20.99 0.44
CA ALA A 244 11.91 19.66 -0.04
C ALA A 244 12.21 18.53 0.98
N LEU A 245 13.23 18.70 1.83
CA LEU A 245 13.64 17.72 2.84
C LEU A 245 13.04 17.95 4.22
N LYS A 246 12.39 19.10 4.46
CA LYS A 246 11.87 19.45 5.79
C LYS A 246 10.97 18.36 6.38
N ASP A 247 9.96 17.93 5.62
CA ASP A 247 9.01 16.91 6.07
C ASP A 247 9.69 15.54 6.25
N PHE A 248 10.74 15.28 5.48
CA PHE A 248 11.52 14.05 5.59
C PHE A 248 12.39 14.04 6.85
N GLU A 249 13.07 15.15 7.16
CA GLU A 249 13.83 15.32 8.40
C GLU A 249 12.91 15.17 9.62
N THR A 250 11.74 15.81 9.61
CA THR A 250 10.72 15.67 10.66
C THR A 250 10.23 14.23 10.81
N LEU A 251 10.02 13.52 9.71
CA LEU A 251 9.59 12.12 9.74
C LEU A 251 10.65 11.20 10.37
N LEU A 252 11.93 11.42 10.08
CA LEU A 252 13.03 10.68 10.72
C LEU A 252 13.11 10.99 12.22
N GLU A 253 12.98 12.25 12.60
CA GLU A 253 12.94 12.67 14.02
C GLU A 253 11.79 12.01 14.77
N GLN A 254 10.60 11.94 14.17
CA GLN A 254 9.43 11.28 14.75
C GLN A 254 9.67 9.79 15.01
N GLN A 255 10.33 9.09 14.09
CA GLN A 255 10.69 7.67 14.26
C GLN A 255 11.71 7.46 15.38
N VAL A 256 12.72 8.33 15.46
CA VAL A 256 13.71 8.29 16.55
C VAL A 256 13.04 8.56 17.89
N GLN A 257 12.19 9.59 17.97
CA GLN A 257 11.44 9.93 19.17
C GLN A 257 10.50 8.79 19.60
N PHE A 258 9.87 8.11 18.64
CA PHE A 258 9.02 6.95 18.92
C PHE A 258 9.80 5.85 19.63
N LEU A 259 11.01 5.50 19.15
CA LEU A 259 11.88 4.52 19.81
C LEU A 259 12.32 4.97 21.21
N GLU A 260 12.74 6.23 21.34
CA GLU A 260 13.20 6.78 22.61
C GLU A 260 12.08 6.74 23.66
N THR A 261 10.84 7.02 23.25
CA THR A 261 9.67 7.07 24.15
C THR A 261 9.12 5.69 24.51
N HIS A 262 9.00 4.77 23.54
CA HIS A 262 8.31 3.49 23.75
C HIS A 262 9.25 2.34 24.15
N TYR A 263 10.52 2.42 23.75
CA TYR A 263 11.49 1.34 23.94
C TYR A 263 12.71 1.78 24.76
N ASN A 264 12.82 3.06 25.12
CA ASN A 264 13.99 3.63 25.79
C ASN A 264 15.30 3.28 25.03
N GLN A 265 15.24 3.35 23.70
CA GLN A 265 16.30 3.01 22.77
C GLN A 265 16.38 4.06 21.65
N SER A 266 17.55 4.21 21.05
CA SER A 266 17.73 5.00 19.82
C SER A 266 18.21 4.08 18.69
N PRO A 267 17.82 4.33 17.43
CA PRO A 267 18.29 3.51 16.32
C PRO A 267 19.79 3.76 16.12
N LYS A 268 20.62 2.71 16.12
CA LYS A 268 22.07 2.87 15.88
C LYS A 268 22.40 2.98 14.39
N VAL A 269 21.49 2.50 13.53
CA VAL A 269 21.70 2.38 12.08
C VAL A 269 20.48 2.90 11.33
N LEU A 270 20.72 3.69 10.30
CA LEU A 270 19.74 4.13 9.31
C LEU A 270 20.13 3.59 7.93
N PHE A 271 19.34 2.67 7.39
CA PHE A 271 19.46 2.25 6.00
C PHE A 271 18.65 3.18 5.10
N VAL A 272 19.25 3.70 4.04
CA VAL A 272 18.58 4.61 3.11
C VAL A 272 18.67 4.07 1.70
N ALA A 273 17.51 3.90 1.06
CA ALA A 273 17.33 3.34 -0.27
C ALA A 273 16.56 4.26 -1.20
N GLY A 274 16.60 3.92 -2.48
CA GLY A 274 15.73 4.47 -3.51
C GLY A 274 16.27 5.72 -4.22
N PRO A 275 15.75 5.98 -5.44
CA PRO A 275 16.35 6.87 -6.45
C PRO A 275 16.69 8.27 -5.96
N PHE A 276 15.89 8.86 -5.08
CA PHE A 276 16.14 10.25 -4.65
C PHE A 276 17.49 10.43 -3.95
N VAL A 277 17.86 9.48 -3.09
CA VAL A 277 19.16 9.49 -2.40
C VAL A 277 20.29 9.13 -3.36
N PHE A 278 20.00 8.44 -4.48
CA PHE A 278 20.99 8.18 -5.51
C PHE A 278 21.26 9.37 -6.42
N ASP A 279 20.20 10.02 -6.85
CA ASP A 279 20.21 11.07 -7.88
C ASP A 279 20.58 12.44 -7.31
N ALA A 280 20.56 12.61 -5.99
CA ALA A 280 20.89 13.86 -5.32
C ALA A 280 21.89 13.64 -4.17
N PRO A 281 23.21 13.71 -4.44
CA PRO A 281 24.26 13.48 -3.44
C PRO A 281 24.13 14.35 -2.18
N TYR A 282 23.63 15.58 -2.33
CA TYR A 282 23.35 16.48 -1.20
C TYR A 282 22.39 15.88 -0.16
N VAL A 283 21.42 15.06 -0.58
CA VAL A 283 20.47 14.41 0.33
C VAL A 283 21.22 13.49 1.28
N LEU A 284 22.16 12.68 0.77
CA LEU A 284 22.95 11.79 1.61
C LEU A 284 23.81 12.58 2.61
N LYS A 285 24.52 13.61 2.17
CA LYS A 285 25.32 14.47 3.07
C LYS A 285 24.45 15.15 4.15
N ARG A 286 23.25 15.58 3.77
CA ARG A 286 22.28 16.18 4.70
C ARG A 286 21.81 15.16 5.73
N LEU A 287 21.49 13.94 5.29
CA LEU A 287 21.17 12.83 6.17
C LEU A 287 22.37 12.47 7.07
N GLU A 288 23.60 12.41 6.58
CA GLU A 288 24.79 12.11 7.40
C GLU A 288 25.00 13.17 8.48
N SER A 289 24.78 14.43 8.14
CA SER A 289 24.75 15.52 9.12
C SER A 289 23.64 15.32 10.16
N LEU A 290 22.48 14.83 9.73
CA LEU A 290 21.36 14.39 10.59
C LEU A 290 21.73 13.11 11.41
N GLY A 291 22.52 12.20 10.89
CA GLY A 291 22.92 10.99 11.61
C GLY A 291 23.89 11.31 12.74
N ASN A 292 24.83 12.21 12.47
CA ASN A 292 25.88 12.59 13.40
C ASN A 292 25.33 13.19 14.71
N TRP A 293 24.25 13.98 14.69
CA TRP A 293 23.69 14.55 15.92
C TRP A 293 23.00 13.52 16.83
N LYS A 294 22.61 12.34 16.31
CA LYS A 294 22.03 11.23 17.08
C LYS A 294 22.94 10.00 17.18
N SER A 295 24.19 10.09 16.73
CA SER A 295 25.11 8.93 16.64
C SER A 295 24.54 7.76 15.82
N ILE A 296 23.76 8.07 14.78
CA ILE A 296 23.16 7.08 13.87
C ILE A 296 24.09 6.88 12.67
N LYS A 297 24.54 5.64 12.46
CA LYS A 297 25.34 5.29 11.28
C LYS A 297 24.43 5.15 10.06
N ILE A 298 24.72 5.91 9.01
CA ILE A 298 23.94 5.87 7.77
C ILE A 298 24.56 4.90 6.80
N HIS A 299 23.74 4.00 6.29
CA HIS A 299 24.10 3.01 5.28
C HIS A 299 23.25 3.26 4.04
N ARG A 300 23.88 3.77 2.99
CA ARG A 300 23.25 3.87 1.68
C ARG A 300 23.17 2.47 1.06
N LEU A 301 21.95 2.04 0.78
CA LEU A 301 21.65 0.83 0.04
C LEU A 301 22.06 1.08 -1.42
N LYS A 302 22.89 0.21 -2.02
CA LYS A 302 23.50 0.49 -3.35
C LYS A 302 22.75 -0.11 -4.53
N ASP A 303 21.76 -0.97 -4.27
CA ASP A 303 21.26 -1.89 -5.29
C ASP A 303 19.79 -1.61 -5.65
N SER A 304 19.57 -1.15 -6.89
CA SER A 304 18.24 -0.95 -7.47
C SER A 304 17.46 -2.25 -7.64
N VAL A 305 18.13 -3.41 -7.61
CA VAL A 305 17.49 -4.73 -7.65
C VAL A 305 17.38 -5.39 -6.27
N SER A 306 17.71 -4.67 -5.19
CA SER A 306 17.64 -5.20 -3.82
C SER A 306 16.25 -5.68 -3.42
N ILE A 307 15.20 -4.96 -3.82
CA ILE A 307 13.80 -5.38 -3.60
C ILE A 307 13.55 -6.72 -4.29
N SER A 308 13.89 -6.83 -5.58
CA SER A 308 13.68 -8.06 -6.35
C SER A 308 14.47 -9.24 -5.78
N LYS A 309 15.76 -9.04 -5.45
CA LYS A 309 16.59 -10.06 -4.79
C LYS A 309 16.00 -10.46 -3.43
N GLY A 310 15.54 -9.49 -2.65
CA GLY A 310 14.92 -9.73 -1.35
C GLY A 310 13.63 -10.53 -1.47
N CYS A 311 12.78 -10.20 -2.44
CA CYS A 311 11.54 -10.92 -2.70
C CYS A 311 11.80 -12.38 -3.08
N VAL A 312 12.81 -12.64 -3.92
CA VAL A 312 13.23 -14.01 -4.28
C VAL A 312 13.78 -14.73 -3.06
N SER A 313 14.71 -14.12 -2.31
CA SER A 313 15.30 -14.71 -1.11
C SER A 313 14.29 -15.04 -0.02
N HIS A 314 13.26 -14.20 0.15
CA HIS A 314 12.14 -14.49 1.05
C HIS A 314 11.30 -15.65 0.54
N ALA A 315 10.97 -15.67 -0.76
CA ALA A 315 10.19 -16.76 -1.35
C ALA A 315 10.90 -18.11 -1.29
N VAL A 316 12.24 -18.16 -1.28
CA VAL A 316 13.01 -19.40 -1.08
C VAL A 316 13.34 -19.71 0.39
N GLY A 317 13.06 -18.79 1.32
CA GLY A 317 13.27 -18.99 2.75
C GLY A 317 14.71 -18.77 3.24
N ILE A 318 15.51 -17.96 2.54
CA ILE A 318 16.88 -17.60 2.97
C ILE A 318 16.84 -16.67 4.19
N PHE A 319 15.94 -15.67 4.20
CA PHE A 319 15.88 -14.64 5.25
C PHE A 319 14.80 -14.89 6.31
N GLY A 320 14.56 -16.16 6.65
CA GLY A 320 13.61 -16.55 7.70
C GLY A 320 12.53 -17.51 7.22
N LYS A 321 11.36 -17.46 7.88
CA LYS A 321 10.22 -18.31 7.48
C LYS A 321 9.74 -17.85 6.11
N ARG A 322 9.70 -18.79 5.15
CA ARG A 322 9.11 -18.57 3.84
C ARG A 322 7.70 -17.96 4.01
N PRO A 323 7.37 -16.85 3.31
CA PRO A 323 6.03 -16.30 3.32
C PRO A 323 5.01 -17.37 2.95
N GLU A 324 3.80 -17.29 3.52
CA GLU A 324 2.75 -18.21 3.14
C GLU A 324 2.21 -17.83 1.75
N SER A 325 1.89 -18.85 0.94
CA SER A 325 1.33 -18.60 -0.38
C SER A 325 -0.02 -17.94 -0.23
N VAL A 326 -0.28 -16.96 -1.08
CA VAL A 326 -1.61 -16.37 -1.24
C VAL A 326 -2.61 -17.48 -1.57
N VAL A 327 -3.73 -17.49 -0.86
CA VAL A 327 -4.86 -18.39 -1.07
C VAL A 327 -6.00 -17.61 -1.69
N LYS A 328 -6.69 -18.17 -2.68
CA LYS A 328 -7.86 -17.54 -3.28
C LYS A 328 -9.10 -17.84 -2.44
N LEU A 329 -9.97 -16.85 -2.28
CA LEU A 329 -11.29 -17.07 -1.71
C LEU A 329 -12.13 -17.98 -2.60
N SER A 330 -12.81 -18.94 -1.98
CA SER A 330 -13.73 -19.87 -2.66
C SER A 330 -15.11 -19.26 -2.90
N HIS A 331 -15.46 -18.21 -2.17
CA HIS A 331 -16.78 -17.55 -2.21
C HIS A 331 -16.60 -16.04 -2.25
N SER A 332 -17.59 -15.36 -2.84
CA SER A 332 -17.78 -13.92 -2.67
C SER A 332 -18.50 -13.66 -1.35
N TYR A 333 -18.19 -12.57 -0.70
CA TYR A 333 -18.80 -12.14 0.55
C TYR A 333 -19.38 -10.74 0.38
N GLY A 334 -20.63 -10.56 0.79
CA GLY A 334 -21.32 -9.29 0.65
C GLY A 334 -22.22 -9.01 1.84
N VAL A 335 -22.72 -7.79 1.86
CA VAL A 335 -23.68 -7.29 2.83
C VAL A 335 -24.96 -6.93 2.10
N VAL A 336 -26.09 -7.41 2.60
CA VAL A 336 -27.43 -7.01 2.16
C VAL A 336 -28.04 -6.10 3.21
N GLN A 337 -28.47 -4.94 2.78
CA GLN A 337 -29.38 -4.08 3.53
C GLN A 337 -30.81 -4.47 3.17
N VAL A 338 -31.60 -4.84 4.18
CA VAL A 338 -33.02 -5.16 4.05
C VAL A 338 -33.82 -4.05 4.72
N ASP A 339 -34.74 -3.46 3.97
CA ASP A 339 -35.79 -2.60 4.52
C ASP A 339 -36.94 -3.48 5.03
N LEU A 340 -37.24 -3.37 6.32
CA LEU A 340 -38.30 -4.13 6.99
C LEU A 340 -39.58 -3.30 7.18
N SER A 341 -39.67 -2.12 6.55
CA SER A 341 -40.83 -1.24 6.69
C SER A 341 -42.09 -1.87 6.06
N PRO A 342 -43.20 -2.03 6.80
CA PRO A 342 -44.45 -2.52 6.23
C PRO A 342 -44.98 -1.58 5.14
N PRO A 343 -45.61 -2.09 4.07
CA PRO A 343 -46.03 -3.47 3.83
C PRO A 343 -45.01 -4.32 3.05
N HIS A 344 -43.80 -3.82 2.79
CA HIS A 344 -42.85 -4.47 1.88
C HIS A 344 -41.48 -4.66 2.54
N GLN A 345 -41.24 -5.88 3.03
CA GLN A 345 -39.87 -6.33 3.27
C GLN A 345 -39.16 -6.43 1.92
N SER A 346 -38.22 -5.53 1.66
CA SER A 346 -37.52 -5.49 0.39
C SER A 346 -36.02 -5.35 0.62
N VAL A 347 -35.24 -6.02 -0.23
CA VAL A 347 -33.80 -5.82 -0.27
C VAL A 347 -33.55 -4.44 -0.85
N SER A 348 -33.06 -3.52 -0.02
CA SER A 348 -32.82 -2.14 -0.44
C SER A 348 -31.46 -1.98 -1.11
N ARG A 349 -30.44 -2.72 -0.68
CA ARG A 349 -29.10 -2.66 -1.27
C ARG A 349 -28.31 -3.93 -1.03
N ILE A 350 -27.53 -4.35 -2.02
CA ILE A 350 -26.51 -5.40 -1.89
C ILE A 350 -25.16 -4.76 -2.18
N GLN A 351 -24.21 -4.93 -1.28
CA GLN A 351 -22.83 -4.46 -1.43
C GLN A 351 -21.87 -5.62 -1.23
N TRP A 352 -21.20 -6.05 -2.30
CA TRP A 352 -20.11 -7.01 -2.20
C TRP A 352 -18.91 -6.36 -1.50
N LEU A 353 -18.32 -7.08 -0.55
CA LEU A 353 -17.15 -6.64 0.19
C LEU A 353 -15.88 -7.28 -0.37
N VAL A 354 -15.97 -8.56 -0.76
CA VAL A 354 -14.86 -9.34 -1.30
C VAL A 354 -15.41 -10.32 -2.32
N ASP A 355 -14.72 -10.51 -3.44
CA ASP A 355 -15.15 -11.40 -4.50
C ASP A 355 -14.48 -12.78 -4.44
N LYS A 356 -15.17 -13.79 -4.97
CA LYS A 356 -14.60 -15.12 -5.22
C LYS A 356 -13.36 -14.97 -6.09
N GLY A 357 -12.28 -15.62 -5.68
CA GLY A 357 -10.99 -15.53 -6.35
C GLY A 357 -10.09 -14.41 -5.84
N ASP A 358 -10.59 -13.50 -4.99
CA ASP A 358 -9.76 -12.51 -4.33
C ASP A 358 -8.72 -13.18 -3.42
N PRO A 359 -7.51 -12.61 -3.31
CA PRO A 359 -6.45 -13.15 -2.49
C PRO A 359 -6.68 -12.93 -1.00
N VAL A 360 -6.41 -13.95 -0.20
CA VAL A 360 -6.24 -13.89 1.24
C VAL A 360 -4.76 -13.71 1.55
N PHE A 361 -4.41 -12.60 2.17
CA PHE A 361 -3.06 -12.33 2.64
C PHE A 361 -2.89 -12.89 4.05
N ILE A 362 -1.84 -13.67 4.27
CA ILE A 362 -1.52 -14.25 5.58
C ILE A 362 -0.41 -13.42 6.21
N ASP A 363 -0.64 -12.90 7.42
CA ASP A 363 0.36 -12.10 8.11
C ASP A 363 1.43 -13.00 8.71
N SER A 364 2.64 -12.91 8.16
CA SER A 364 3.82 -13.64 8.61
C SER A 364 4.19 -13.33 10.06
N ALA A 365 3.87 -12.14 10.59
CA ALA A 365 4.15 -11.78 11.98
C ALA A 365 3.26 -12.52 12.99
N CYS A 366 2.07 -12.96 12.57
CA CYS A 366 1.10 -13.64 13.42
C CYS A 366 1.02 -15.15 13.19
N GLY A 367 1.67 -15.67 12.13
CA GLY A 367 1.57 -17.08 11.73
C GLY A 367 0.13 -17.54 11.48
N GLN A 368 -0.80 -16.60 11.24
CA GLN A 368 -2.21 -16.86 11.04
C GLN A 368 -2.74 -15.98 9.90
N PRO A 369 -3.68 -16.49 9.08
CA PRO A 369 -4.26 -15.74 7.99
C PRO A 369 -4.82 -14.42 8.52
N ARG A 370 -4.46 -13.30 7.88
CA ARG A 370 -5.07 -12.00 8.21
C ARG A 370 -6.56 -12.04 7.88
N THR A 371 -6.98 -12.90 6.96
CA THR A 371 -8.38 -13.04 6.55
C THR A 371 -8.77 -14.52 6.45
N THR A 372 -8.88 -15.20 7.59
CA THR A 372 -9.73 -16.40 7.65
C THR A 372 -11.14 -15.95 7.99
N VAL A 373 -11.94 -15.62 6.96
CA VAL A 373 -13.40 -15.54 7.12
C VAL A 373 -13.90 -16.97 7.24
N LYS A 374 -13.90 -17.52 8.46
CA LYS A 374 -14.34 -18.90 8.72
C LYS A 374 -15.86 -19.02 8.86
N SER A 375 -16.52 -17.95 9.32
CA SER A 375 -17.97 -17.83 9.37
C SER A 375 -18.34 -16.35 9.48
N LEU A 376 -19.46 -15.97 8.88
CA LEU A 376 -20.05 -14.64 8.99
C LEU A 376 -21.42 -14.79 9.64
N GLU A 377 -21.60 -14.17 10.79
CA GLU A 377 -22.84 -14.22 11.57
C GLU A 377 -23.63 -12.91 11.43
N LEU A 378 -24.95 -12.99 11.61
CA LEU A 378 -25.91 -11.88 11.63
C LEU A 378 -25.46 -10.76 12.59
N ILE A 379 -25.29 -9.54 12.09
CA ILE A 379 -24.60 -8.49 12.87
C ILE A 379 -25.59 -7.62 13.67
N HIS A 380 -26.71 -7.16 13.11
CA HIS A 380 -27.69 -6.38 13.88
C HIS A 380 -28.97 -6.02 13.10
N ASN A 381 -30.06 -5.84 13.85
CA ASN A 381 -31.22 -5.03 13.46
C ASN A 381 -31.05 -3.63 14.05
N PHE A 382 -31.27 -2.58 13.27
CA PHE A 382 -31.39 -1.23 13.82
C PHE A 382 -32.63 -0.53 13.33
N GLN A 383 -33.14 0.32 14.22
CA GLN A 383 -34.31 1.14 14.05
C GLN A 383 -33.84 2.57 13.79
N LEU A 384 -34.00 3.05 12.56
CA LEU A 384 -33.69 4.43 12.17
C LEU A 384 -34.99 5.24 12.20
N ASP A 385 -35.11 6.16 13.15
CA ASP A 385 -36.20 7.12 13.14
C ASP A 385 -35.85 8.24 12.16
N SER A 386 -36.50 8.22 10.99
CA SER A 386 -36.41 9.30 10.01
C SER A 386 -37.43 10.37 10.36
N PRO A 387 -37.04 11.65 10.50
CA PRO A 387 -37.95 12.72 10.91
C PRO A 387 -39.12 12.93 9.93
N ASN A 388 -39.00 12.44 8.69
CA ASN A 388 -40.01 12.62 7.64
C ASN A 388 -40.64 11.30 7.14
N GLN A 389 -40.14 10.13 7.54
CA GLN A 389 -40.58 8.83 6.99
C GLN A 389 -41.03 7.82 8.06
N GLY A 390 -41.01 8.21 9.33
CA GLY A 390 -41.29 7.29 10.43
C GLY A 390 -40.13 6.36 10.73
N THR A 391 -40.39 5.35 11.54
CA THR A 391 -39.42 4.34 11.94
C THR A 391 -39.14 3.37 10.79
N ILE A 392 -37.92 3.40 10.27
CA ILE A 392 -37.41 2.44 9.30
C ILE A 392 -36.63 1.36 10.06
N LEU A 393 -37.10 0.11 10.01
CA LEU A 393 -36.32 -1.03 10.49
C LEU A 393 -35.41 -1.49 9.37
N THR A 394 -34.10 -1.45 9.59
CA THR A 394 -33.11 -1.92 8.61
C THR A 394 -32.28 -3.04 9.22
N SER A 395 -32.20 -4.16 8.50
CA SER A 395 -31.32 -5.28 8.86
C SER A 395 -30.13 -5.33 7.90
N ILE A 396 -28.95 -5.58 8.46
CA ILE A 396 -27.73 -5.84 7.70
C ILE A 396 -27.43 -7.34 7.81
N LEU A 397 -27.65 -8.05 6.70
CA LEU A 397 -27.30 -9.46 6.54
C LEU A 397 -25.92 -9.55 5.89
N VAL A 398 -25.08 -10.45 6.37
CA VAL A 398 -23.87 -10.85 5.63
C VAL A 398 -24.17 -12.17 4.94
N PHE A 399 -23.78 -12.30 3.68
CA PHE A 399 -24.00 -13.50 2.90
C PHE A 399 -22.72 -13.90 2.16
N SER A 400 -22.60 -15.19 1.88
CA SER A 400 -21.56 -15.75 1.02
C SER A 400 -22.20 -16.41 -0.19
N SER A 401 -21.63 -16.23 -1.38
CA SER A 401 -22.08 -16.95 -2.57
C SER A 401 -20.91 -17.56 -3.33
N SER A 402 -21.11 -18.79 -3.79
CA SER A 402 -20.16 -19.52 -4.62
C SER A 402 -20.27 -19.15 -6.11
N ASP A 403 -21.34 -18.45 -6.53
CA ASP A 403 -21.66 -18.10 -7.91
C ASP A 403 -22.14 -16.65 -8.08
N LEU A 404 -21.29 -15.80 -8.67
CA LEU A 404 -21.58 -14.38 -8.94
C LEU A 404 -22.69 -14.16 -9.98
N SER A 405 -23.08 -15.18 -10.75
CA SER A 405 -24.19 -15.10 -11.70
C SER A 405 -25.56 -15.11 -11.01
N VAL A 406 -25.61 -15.63 -9.78
CA VAL A 406 -26.78 -15.60 -8.91
C VAL A 406 -26.79 -14.25 -8.18
N ARG A 407 -27.24 -13.19 -8.87
CA ARG A 407 -27.48 -11.91 -8.20
C ARG A 407 -28.60 -12.11 -7.17
N PRO A 408 -28.42 -11.77 -5.88
CA PRO A 408 -29.43 -12.00 -4.84
C PRO A 408 -30.56 -10.96 -4.92
N ILE A 409 -31.14 -10.73 -6.10
CA ILE A 409 -32.32 -9.86 -6.27
C ILE A 409 -33.53 -10.48 -5.54
N GLN A 410 -33.47 -11.77 -5.23
CA GLN A 410 -34.44 -12.47 -4.42
C GLN A 410 -33.70 -13.25 -3.32
N VAL A 411 -33.50 -12.64 -2.15
CA VAL A 411 -33.04 -13.34 -0.93
C VAL A 411 -33.93 -14.56 -0.60
N LEU A 412 -35.11 -14.67 -1.21
CA LEU A 412 -36.02 -15.81 -1.13
C LEU A 412 -35.64 -17.02 -2.01
N ASN A 413 -34.67 -16.91 -2.92
CA ASN A 413 -34.33 -17.96 -3.91
C ASN A 413 -32.83 -18.29 -3.99
N ILE A 414 -32.08 -18.11 -2.90
CA ILE A 414 -30.70 -18.62 -2.82
C ILE A 414 -30.79 -20.14 -2.58
N ASP A 415 -30.13 -20.94 -3.43
CA ASP A 415 -30.14 -22.41 -3.35
C ASP A 415 -29.45 -22.89 -2.06
N PRO A 416 -30.19 -23.43 -1.07
CA PRO A 416 -29.62 -23.81 0.21
C PRO A 416 -28.66 -25.01 0.13
N ARG A 417 -28.51 -25.66 -1.04
CA ARG A 417 -27.56 -26.76 -1.23
C ARG A 417 -26.14 -26.29 -1.54
N ASN A 418 -25.98 -25.07 -2.05
CA ASN A 418 -24.69 -24.55 -2.52
C ASN A 418 -24.26 -23.24 -1.82
N ASP A 419 -25.19 -22.52 -1.22
CA ASP A 419 -24.95 -21.24 -0.53
C ASP A 419 -25.63 -21.25 0.86
N GLU A 420 -24.95 -20.75 1.90
CA GLU A 420 -25.51 -20.64 3.25
C GLU A 420 -26.19 -19.29 3.46
N ILE A 421 -27.51 -19.29 3.72
CA ILE A 421 -28.21 -18.17 4.36
C ILE A 421 -28.38 -18.49 5.84
N VAL A 422 -27.76 -17.72 6.72
CA VAL A 422 -28.04 -17.80 8.16
C VAL A 422 -29.25 -16.92 8.47
N ASN A 423 -30.46 -17.50 8.44
CA ASN A 423 -31.68 -16.82 8.83
C ASN A 423 -32.01 -17.13 10.30
N LEU A 424 -32.18 -16.10 11.14
CA LEU A 424 -32.64 -16.26 12.53
C LEU A 424 -34.03 -15.62 12.64
N ASP A 425 -35.06 -16.45 12.82
CA ASP A 425 -36.42 -16.01 13.13
C ASP A 425 -36.40 -15.19 14.43
N TYR A 426 -36.76 -13.91 14.36
CA TYR A 426 -36.77 -13.01 15.50
C TYR A 426 -38.00 -12.11 15.48
N ASN A 427 -38.70 -12.02 16.62
CA ASN A 427 -39.92 -11.22 16.76
C ASN A 427 -39.59 -9.76 17.16
N PRO A 428 -39.89 -8.75 16.32
CA PRO A 428 -39.55 -7.35 16.59
C PRO A 428 -40.31 -6.74 17.79
N ALA A 429 -41.39 -7.38 18.25
CA ALA A 429 -42.18 -6.91 19.38
C ALA A 429 -41.46 -7.05 20.74
N ASP A 430 -40.39 -7.84 20.80
CA ASP A 430 -39.68 -8.15 22.04
C ASP A 430 -38.57 -7.13 22.39
N ILE A 431 -38.47 -6.03 21.64
CA ILE A 431 -37.43 -5.00 21.81
C ILE A 431 -37.98 -3.80 22.62
N PRO A 432 -37.47 -3.53 23.84
CA PRO A 432 -37.87 -2.36 24.61
C PRO A 432 -37.33 -1.06 24.00
N LYS A 433 -38.21 -0.08 23.82
CA LYS A 433 -37.88 1.24 23.26
C LYS A 433 -37.24 2.15 24.31
N SER A 434 -35.96 1.98 24.61
CA SER A 434 -35.04 3.08 25.00
C SER A 434 -33.72 2.56 25.57
N GLN A 435 -32.64 3.24 25.17
CA GLN A 435 -31.26 3.15 25.63
C GLN A 435 -30.36 2.02 25.09
N VAL A 436 -29.10 2.42 24.90
CA VAL A 436 -27.96 1.60 24.48
C VAL A 436 -27.87 0.34 25.36
N HIS A 437 -27.98 -0.84 24.75
CA HIS A 437 -27.88 -2.11 25.46
C HIS A 437 -26.69 -2.95 25.01
N LYS A 438 -25.98 -3.50 26.00
CA LYS A 438 -25.11 -4.66 25.87
C LYS A 438 -26.02 -5.90 25.93
N TYR A 439 -25.97 -6.75 24.92
CA TYR A 439 -26.68 -8.02 24.92
C TYR A 439 -25.73 -9.17 25.28
N ASP A 440 -26.22 -10.07 26.13
CA ASP A 440 -25.60 -11.35 26.48
C ASP A 440 -26.61 -12.43 26.05
N ILE A 441 -26.43 -13.00 24.86
CA ILE A 441 -27.32 -14.04 24.34
C ILE A 441 -26.79 -15.39 24.81
N LYS A 442 -27.53 -16.05 25.71
CA LYS A 442 -27.25 -17.42 26.16
C LYS A 442 -28.11 -18.42 25.39
N THR A 443 -27.64 -18.86 24.24
CA THR A 443 -27.97 -20.19 23.68
C THR A 443 -26.78 -20.73 22.89
N THR A 444 -26.15 -21.76 23.46
CA THR A 444 -25.17 -22.68 22.83
C THR A 444 -24.10 -22.07 21.93
N GLY A 445 -23.14 -21.34 22.51
CA GLY A 445 -21.90 -20.91 21.85
C GLY A 445 -21.49 -19.50 22.28
N ARG A 446 -20.30 -19.33 22.85
CA ARG A 446 -19.86 -18.11 23.53
C ARG A 446 -19.34 -17.03 22.55
N PHE A 447 -20.05 -15.93 22.27
CA PHE A 447 -19.46 -14.73 21.61
C PHE A 447 -20.12 -13.39 22.02
N PHE A 448 -19.38 -12.28 21.88
CA PHE A 448 -19.74 -10.91 22.34
C PHE A 448 -19.51 -9.83 21.26
N GLY A 449 -20.46 -8.92 21.05
CA GLY A 449 -20.34 -7.74 20.17
C GLY A 449 -20.66 -6.41 20.88
N LYS A 450 -20.14 -5.27 20.37
CA LYS A 450 -20.49 -3.90 20.81
C LYS A 450 -20.66 -2.97 19.61
N SER A 451 -21.81 -2.31 19.52
CA SER A 451 -22.09 -1.22 18.57
C SER A 451 -21.94 0.14 19.26
N TYR A 452 -21.52 1.14 18.50
CA TYR A 452 -21.47 2.53 18.96
C TYR A 452 -22.12 3.43 17.91
N MET A 453 -23.11 4.21 18.34
CA MET A 453 -23.75 5.23 17.52
C MET A 453 -23.09 6.58 17.86
N ASN A 454 -22.58 7.31 16.87
CA ASN A 454 -22.13 8.68 17.07
C ASN A 454 -23.21 9.66 16.61
N PRO A 455 -24.07 10.17 17.52
CA PRO A 455 -25.24 10.95 17.16
C PRO A 455 -24.93 12.27 16.45
N THR A 456 -23.69 12.78 16.53
CA THR A 456 -23.29 14.03 15.86
C THR A 456 -22.81 13.87 14.42
N GLN A 457 -22.57 12.64 13.94
CA GLN A 457 -21.99 12.40 12.60
C GLN A 457 -22.86 11.56 11.66
N GLY A 458 -24.01 11.05 12.11
CA GLY A 458 -24.86 10.18 11.29
C GLY A 458 -24.17 8.89 10.86
N SER A 459 -23.14 8.45 11.58
CA SER A 459 -22.36 7.24 11.26
C SER A 459 -22.50 6.16 12.33
N LEU A 460 -22.66 4.91 11.89
CA LEU A 460 -22.73 3.72 12.75
C LEU A 460 -21.43 2.92 12.63
N ARG A 461 -20.71 2.74 13.73
CA ARG A 461 -19.51 1.89 13.77
C ARG A 461 -19.87 0.52 14.32
N LEU A 462 -19.69 -0.50 13.50
CA LEU A 462 -19.86 -1.91 13.81
C LEU A 462 -18.49 -2.52 14.08
N ASN A 463 -18.34 -3.17 15.24
CA ASN A 463 -17.18 -4.01 15.54
C ASN A 463 -17.61 -5.47 15.43
N LEU A 464 -17.22 -6.15 14.37
CA LEU A 464 -17.52 -7.55 14.10
C LEU A 464 -16.43 -8.39 14.75
N SER A 465 -16.78 -9.36 15.59
CA SER A 465 -15.78 -10.31 16.07
C SER A 465 -15.90 -11.61 15.29
N VAL A 466 -14.83 -11.99 14.60
CA VAL A 466 -14.74 -13.25 13.84
C VAL A 466 -13.54 -14.01 14.35
N ASP A 467 -13.74 -15.15 15.02
CA ASP A 467 -12.69 -16.06 15.50
C ASP A 467 -11.39 -15.38 15.97
N SER A 468 -11.46 -14.59 17.05
CA SER A 468 -10.36 -13.81 17.67
C SER A 468 -9.90 -12.52 16.97
N HIS A 469 -10.60 -12.11 15.91
CA HIS A 469 -10.41 -10.84 15.22
C HIS A 469 -11.57 -9.86 15.44
N LEU A 470 -11.32 -8.58 15.15
CA LEU A 470 -12.23 -7.45 15.23
C LEU A 470 -12.22 -6.72 13.87
N VAL A 471 -13.29 -6.84 13.10
CA VAL A 471 -13.52 -6.06 11.88
C VAL A 471 -14.28 -4.80 12.26
N LYS A 472 -13.75 -3.62 11.96
CA LYS A 472 -14.48 -2.36 12.13
C LYS A 472 -15.05 -1.93 10.79
N VAL A 473 -16.35 -1.81 10.75
CA VAL A 473 -17.11 -1.33 9.61
C VAL A 473 -17.83 -0.05 10.03
N GLU A 474 -17.75 1.00 9.23
CA GLU A 474 -18.48 2.24 9.49
C GLU A 474 -19.50 2.45 8.38
N LEU A 475 -20.77 2.57 8.76
CA LEU A 475 -21.82 3.04 7.88
C LEU A 475 -21.82 4.56 7.91
N GLN A 476 -21.62 5.20 6.76
CA GLN A 476 -21.78 6.64 6.58
C GLN A 476 -22.80 6.88 5.47
N SER A 477 -23.90 7.58 5.78
CA SER A 477 -24.88 8.02 4.79
C SER A 477 -25.43 6.90 3.86
N GLY A 478 -25.60 5.69 4.39
CA GLY A 478 -26.10 4.54 3.63
C GLY A 478 -25.03 3.74 2.85
N GLU A 479 -23.74 4.05 3.02
CA GLU A 479 -22.63 3.26 2.48
C GLU A 479 -21.90 2.50 3.59
N VAL A 480 -21.60 1.23 3.34
CA VAL A 480 -20.80 0.39 4.25
C VAL A 480 -19.33 0.56 3.88
N ILE A 481 -18.55 1.14 4.79
CA ILE A 481 -17.11 1.38 4.60
C ILE A 481 -16.33 0.48 5.57
N LEU A 482 -15.54 -0.45 5.04
CA LEU A 482 -14.58 -1.21 5.86
C LEU A 482 -13.49 -0.26 6.35
N LYS A 483 -13.39 -0.05 7.67
CA LYS A 483 -12.48 0.94 8.28
C LYS A 483 -11.22 0.32 8.84
N GLU A 484 -11.31 -0.85 9.47
CA GLU A 484 -10.18 -1.45 10.18
C GLU A 484 -10.36 -2.97 10.31
N TYR A 485 -9.27 -3.74 10.30
CA TYR A 485 -9.27 -5.15 10.66
C TYR A 485 -8.15 -5.39 11.68
N VAL A 486 -8.53 -5.73 12.93
CA VAL A 486 -7.61 -5.78 14.07
C VAL A 486 -7.76 -7.12 14.78
N ARG A 487 -6.67 -7.85 15.01
CA ARG A 487 -6.69 -9.02 15.89
C ARG A 487 -6.81 -8.57 17.35
N ARG A 488 -7.72 -9.15 18.14
CA ARG A 488 -7.69 -8.94 19.60
C ARG A 488 -6.50 -9.73 20.16
N HIS A 489 -5.50 -9.04 20.71
CA HIS A 489 -4.56 -9.69 21.60
C HIS A 489 -5.32 -10.17 22.85
N ARG A 490 -5.14 -11.44 23.21
CA ARG A 490 -5.46 -11.93 24.55
C ARG A 490 -4.36 -11.54 25.50
#